data_AF-A0A1B6K3X9-F1
#
_entry.id   AF-A0A1B6K3X9-F1
#
_cell.length_a   1.000
_cell.length_b   1.000
_cell.length_c   1.000
_cell.angle_alpha   90.00
_cell.angle_beta   90.00
_cell.angle_gamma   90.00
#
_symmetry.space_group_name_H-M   'P 1'
#
loop_
_entity.id
_entity.type
_entity.pdbx_description
1 polymer ?
#
loop_
_entity_poly.entity_id
_entity_poly.type
_entity_poly.pdbx_seq_one_letter_code
_entity_poly.pdbx_strand_id
1 'polypeptide(L)'
;MGYRWRKTKSNKHILMETQDVAYKRFVYLRKIQEYRKEKRPLVFTDESYIDSAHVSGKSWCDDSNAVVAAPLSKGERLIFLHAGGEMGFVKNCLTMWRANIKTGDYHDNVNGKMYFKWLTEKLIPNLPPRTVWLLTMYLITMAK
;
A
#
# COMPACT_ATOMS: atom_id res chain seq x y z
N MET A 1 -17.38 46.42 -19.31
CA MET A 1 -17.64 45.45 -18.22
C MET A 1 -16.73 44.25 -18.49
N GLY A 2 -15.62 44.03 -17.78
CA GLY A 2 -15.54 43.74 -16.35
C GLY A 2 -14.93 42.36 -16.04
N TYR A 3 -14.55 41.56 -17.05
CA TYR A 3 -13.92 40.26 -16.86
C TYR A 3 -12.41 40.33 -17.03
N ARG A 4 -11.66 39.87 -16.01
CA ARG A 4 -10.21 39.60 -16.07
C ARG A 4 -9.96 38.12 -15.89
N TRP A 5 -9.06 37.58 -16.70
CA TRP A 5 -8.54 36.24 -16.54
C TRP A 5 -7.84 36.11 -15.18
N ARG A 6 -8.32 35.22 -14.32
CA ARG A 6 -7.67 34.87 -13.04
C ARG A 6 -7.47 33.36 -13.02
N LYS A 7 -6.28 32.90 -12.58
CA LYS A 7 -6.05 31.48 -12.28
C LYS A 7 -7.06 31.03 -11.22
N THR A 8 -7.72 29.90 -11.46
CA THR A 8 -8.60 29.25 -10.50
C THR A 8 -7.85 29.00 -9.20
N LYS A 9 -8.42 29.36 -8.04
CA LYS A 9 -7.84 29.02 -6.74
C LYS A 9 -7.75 27.50 -6.65
N SER A 10 -6.57 26.99 -6.35
CA SER A 10 -6.40 25.57 -6.05
C SER A 10 -6.98 25.30 -4.65
N ASN A 11 -7.90 24.34 -4.52
CA ASN A 11 -8.33 23.81 -3.21
C ASN A 11 -7.24 22.93 -2.55
N LYS A 12 -6.00 22.94 -3.07
CA LYS A 12 -4.88 22.28 -2.44
C LYS A 12 -4.48 23.06 -1.19
N HIS A 13 -5.09 22.67 -0.07
CA HIS A 13 -4.55 23.00 1.24
C HIS A 13 -3.12 22.46 1.33
N ILE A 14 -2.23 23.20 1.99
CA ILE A 14 -0.93 22.65 2.39
C ILE A 14 -1.25 21.42 3.24
N LEU A 15 -0.90 20.23 2.75
CA LEU A 15 -1.07 18.98 3.48
C LEU A 15 -0.04 18.99 4.62
N MET A 16 -0.46 19.47 5.78
CA MET A 16 0.32 19.39 7.01
C MET A 16 -0.25 18.29 7.88
N GLU A 17 0.64 17.50 8.45
CA GLU A 17 0.30 16.55 9.50
C GLU A 17 -0.33 17.30 10.68
N THR A 18 -1.47 16.82 11.17
CA THR A 18 -2.09 17.36 12.38
C THR A 18 -1.26 16.97 13.60
N GLN A 19 -1.36 17.75 14.68
CA GLN A 19 -0.57 17.50 15.90
C GLN A 19 -0.82 16.11 16.49
N ASP A 20 -2.03 15.58 16.39
CA ASP A 20 -2.38 14.25 16.88
C ASP A 20 -1.74 13.13 16.04
N VAL A 21 -1.66 13.30 14.72
CA VAL A 21 -0.99 12.36 13.81
C VAL A 21 0.53 12.39 14.06
N ALA A 22 1.10 13.58 14.24
CA ALA A 22 2.50 13.75 14.61
C ALA A 22 2.83 13.07 15.94
N TYR A 23 1.96 13.19 16.95
CA TYR A 23 2.12 12.50 18.23
C TYR A 23 2.02 10.97 18.10
N LYS A 24 1.05 10.45 17.35
CA LYS A 24 0.92 9.01 17.07
C LYS A 24 2.18 8.47 16.38
N ARG A 25 2.72 9.22 15.41
CA ARG A 25 3.97 8.89 14.73
C ARG A 25 5.16 8.92 15.68
N PHE A 26 5.24 9.90 16.58
CA PHE A 26 6.28 9.95 17.61
C PHE A 26 6.25 8.69 18.50
N VAL A 27 5.08 8.33 19.04
CA VAL A 27 4.91 7.13 19.88
C VAL A 27 5.27 5.86 19.12
N TYR A 28 4.84 5.74 17.87
CA TYR A 28 5.18 4.64 16.98
C TYR A 28 6.70 4.49 16.78
N LEU A 29 7.38 5.57 16.43
CA LEU A 29 8.82 5.57 16.20
C LEU A 29 9.59 5.22 17.47
N ARG A 30 9.14 5.67 18.65
CA ARG A 30 9.72 5.29 19.95
C ARG A 30 9.63 3.78 20.19
N LYS A 31 8.47 3.16 19.96
CA LYS A 31 8.30 1.71 20.09
C LYS A 31 9.17 0.93 19.11
N ILE A 32 9.26 1.37 17.85
CA ILE A 32 10.17 0.75 16.87
C ILE A 32 11.61 0.80 17.34
N GLN A 33 12.05 1.92 17.91
CA GLN A 33 13.41 2.03 18.46
C GLN A 33 13.65 1.05 19.60
N GLU A 34 12.66 0.84 20.48
CA GLU A 34 12.72 -0.15 21.56
C GLU A 34 12.86 -1.57 21.01
N TYR A 35 11.99 -1.99 20.08
CA TYR A 35 12.07 -3.33 19.48
C TYR A 35 13.38 -3.58 18.72
N ARG A 36 13.93 -2.54 18.07
CA ARG A 36 15.25 -2.63 17.44
C ARG A 36 16.36 -2.82 18.47
N LYS A 37 16.30 -2.13 19.63
CA LYS A 37 17.25 -2.34 20.73
C LYS A 37 17.16 -3.74 21.31
N GLU A 38 15.95 -4.30 21.39
CA GLU A 38 15.70 -5.70 21.80
C GLU A 38 16.11 -6.73 20.73
N LYS A 39 16.60 -6.29 19.56
CA LYS A 39 16.97 -7.13 18.41
C LYS A 39 15.81 -8.03 17.95
N ARG A 40 14.58 -7.52 18.02
CA ARG A 40 13.39 -8.25 17.56
C ARG A 40 13.23 -8.07 16.06
N PRO A 41 12.98 -9.14 15.29
CA PRO A 41 12.67 -9.03 13.88
C PRO A 41 11.43 -8.14 13.68
N LEU A 42 11.52 -7.20 12.75
CA LEU A 42 10.40 -6.34 12.34
C LEU A 42 9.90 -6.81 10.98
N VAL A 43 8.60 -7.09 10.90
CA VAL A 43 7.93 -7.47 9.64
C VAL A 43 6.82 -6.46 9.36
N PHE A 44 6.82 -5.90 8.16
CA PHE A 44 5.82 -4.98 7.67
C PHE A 44 4.88 -5.74 6.75
N THR A 45 3.58 -5.51 6.92
CA THR A 45 2.53 -6.06 6.06
C THR A 45 1.87 -4.92 5.33
N ASP A 46 1.58 -5.13 4.04
CA ASP A 46 0.86 -4.13 3.25
C ASP A 46 0.09 -4.79 2.13
N GLU A 47 -0.95 -4.09 1.69
CA GLU A 47 -1.76 -4.43 0.54
C GLU A 47 -1.43 -3.48 -0.61
N SER A 48 -1.26 -4.03 -1.81
CA SER A 48 -1.05 -3.21 -3.00
C SER A 48 -1.70 -3.87 -4.22
N TYR A 49 -1.65 -3.18 -5.36
CA TYR A 49 -2.25 -3.64 -6.60
C TYR A 49 -1.37 -3.33 -7.81
N ILE A 50 -1.47 -4.19 -8.83
CA ILE A 50 -0.91 -3.98 -10.16
C ILE A 50 -2.08 -3.67 -11.08
N ASP A 51 -2.03 -2.52 -11.74
CA ASP A 51 -3.01 -2.14 -12.77
C ASP A 51 -2.48 -2.55 -14.15
N SER A 52 -3.16 -3.49 -14.80
CA SER A 52 -2.77 -4.01 -16.12
C SER A 52 -2.85 -2.98 -17.24
N ALA A 53 -3.59 -1.88 -17.05
CA ALA A 53 -3.67 -0.77 -17.98
C ALA A 53 -2.77 0.41 -17.61
N HIS A 54 -1.83 0.24 -16.66
CA HIS A 54 -0.89 1.29 -16.31
C HIS A 54 0.16 1.48 -17.40
N VAL A 55 -0.15 2.33 -18.37
CA VAL A 55 0.74 2.68 -19.48
C VAL A 55 1.12 4.15 -19.36
N SER A 56 2.40 4.46 -19.57
CA SER A 56 2.85 5.85 -19.63
C SER A 56 2.15 6.57 -20.78
N GLY A 57 1.55 7.74 -20.52
CA GLY A 57 0.99 8.60 -21.57
C GLY A 57 2.05 9.21 -22.50
N LYS A 58 3.33 8.85 -22.32
CA LYS A 58 4.46 9.23 -23.17
C LYS A 58 5.30 8.00 -23.46
N SER A 59 5.58 7.73 -24.72
CA SER A 59 6.54 6.72 -25.18
C SER A 59 7.55 7.36 -26.12
N TRP A 60 8.77 6.83 -26.13
CA TRP A 60 9.75 7.14 -27.18
C TRP A 60 9.42 6.23 -28.37
N CYS A 61 9.21 6.82 -29.54
CA CYS A 61 8.92 6.14 -30.79
C CYS A 61 9.97 6.60 -31.81
N ASP A 62 10.54 5.69 -32.60
CA ASP A 62 11.08 6.09 -33.89
C ASP A 62 9.89 6.47 -34.79
N ASP A 63 10.03 7.31 -35.80
CA ASP A 63 8.88 7.80 -36.62
C ASP A 63 8.09 6.70 -37.38
N SER A 64 8.31 5.42 -37.05
CA SER A 64 7.41 4.33 -37.37
C SER A 64 6.07 4.50 -36.64
N ASN A 65 4.96 4.16 -37.30
CA ASN A 65 3.62 4.17 -36.69
C ASN A 65 3.43 3.08 -35.60
N ALA A 66 4.51 2.46 -35.12
CA ALA A 66 4.48 1.47 -34.04
C ALA A 66 4.46 2.15 -32.66
N VAL A 67 3.49 3.05 -32.45
CA VAL A 67 3.29 3.69 -31.15
C VAL A 67 2.59 2.71 -30.22
N VAL A 68 3.12 2.56 -28.99
CA VAL A 68 2.42 1.83 -27.92
C VAL A 68 1.08 2.53 -27.64
N ALA A 69 -0.01 1.94 -28.12
CA ALA A 69 -1.35 2.46 -27.93
C ALA A 69 -1.75 2.32 -26.45
N ALA A 70 -2.28 3.39 -25.87
CA ALA A 70 -2.90 3.32 -24.55
C ALA A 70 -4.12 2.38 -24.62
N PRO A 71 -4.32 1.48 -23.64
CA PRO A 71 -5.46 0.58 -23.60
C PRO A 71 -6.77 1.36 -23.54
N LEU A 72 -7.74 0.94 -24.35
CA LEU A 72 -9.06 1.60 -24.50
C LEU A 72 -9.94 1.46 -23.25
N SER A 73 -9.68 0.47 -22.39
CA SER A 73 -10.43 0.20 -21.16
C SER A 73 -9.56 0.31 -19.91
N LYS A 74 -10.19 0.61 -18.76
CA LYS A 74 -9.54 0.42 -17.46
C LYS A 74 -9.24 -1.07 -17.31
N GLY A 75 -7.97 -1.40 -17.13
CA GLY A 75 -7.48 -2.78 -17.05
C GLY A 75 -7.95 -3.49 -15.79
N GLU A 76 -7.85 -4.82 -15.78
CA GLU A 76 -8.00 -5.60 -14.56
C GLU A 76 -6.92 -5.21 -13.56
N ARG A 77 -7.29 -5.11 -12.29
CA ARG A 77 -6.35 -4.90 -11.18
C ARG A 77 -6.05 -6.23 -10.51
N LEU A 78 -4.78 -6.53 -10.31
CA LEU A 78 -4.31 -7.67 -9.54
C LEU A 78 -3.91 -7.18 -8.16
N ILE A 79 -4.68 -7.54 -7.14
CA ILE A 79 -4.41 -7.16 -5.75
C ILE A 79 -3.52 -8.22 -5.13
N PHE A 80 -2.58 -7.78 -4.30
CA PHE A 80 -1.72 -8.67 -3.54
C PHE A 80 -1.51 -8.17 -2.11
N LEU A 81 -1.43 -9.14 -1.20
CA LEU A 81 -1.14 -8.95 0.21
C LEU A 81 0.14 -9.74 0.52
N HIS A 82 1.11 -9.06 1.13
CA HIS A 82 2.37 -9.69 1.50
C HIS A 82 2.95 -9.08 2.77
N ALA A 83 4.10 -9.63 3.20
CA ALA A 83 4.78 -9.31 4.42
C ALA A 83 6.29 -9.46 4.21
N GLY A 84 7.06 -8.47 4.65
CA GLY A 84 8.51 -8.48 4.52
C GLY A 84 9.19 -7.58 5.55
N GLY A 85 10.47 -7.82 5.80
CA GLY A 85 11.26 -7.07 6.76
C GLY A 85 12.75 -7.09 6.40
N GLU A 86 13.59 -6.87 7.40
CA GLU A 86 15.06 -6.87 7.23
C GLU A 86 15.60 -8.21 6.72
N MET A 87 14.89 -9.31 6.99
CA MET A 87 15.24 -10.66 6.54
C MET A 87 14.64 -11.02 5.17
N GLY A 88 14.09 -10.03 4.45
CA GLY A 88 13.37 -10.24 3.19
C GLY A 88 11.89 -10.58 3.39
N PHE A 89 11.28 -11.17 2.36
CA PHE A 89 9.87 -11.55 2.38
C PHE A 89 9.61 -12.81 3.21
N VAL A 90 8.50 -12.81 3.94
CA VAL A 90 8.06 -13.98 4.71
C VAL A 90 7.60 -15.07 3.75
N LYS A 91 8.23 -16.24 3.81
CA LYS A 91 7.92 -17.37 2.90
C LYS A 91 6.45 -17.79 3.02
N ASN A 92 5.86 -18.21 1.90
CA ASN A 92 4.47 -18.68 1.81
C ASN A 92 3.39 -17.65 2.21
N CYS A 93 3.75 -16.37 2.26
CA CYS A 93 2.87 -15.30 2.73
C CYS A 93 2.29 -14.43 1.60
N LEU A 94 2.71 -14.61 0.35
CA LEU A 94 2.14 -13.91 -0.79
C LEU A 94 0.74 -14.46 -1.10
N THR A 95 -0.26 -13.59 -1.08
CA THR A 95 -1.62 -13.89 -1.54
C THR A 95 -1.98 -12.90 -2.64
N MET A 96 -2.49 -13.39 -3.77
CA MET A 96 -2.86 -12.58 -4.93
C MET A 96 -4.23 -12.96 -5.45
N TRP A 97 -5.01 -11.98 -5.89
CA TRP A 97 -6.33 -12.19 -6.48
C TRP A 97 -6.71 -11.04 -7.41
N ARG A 98 -7.61 -11.31 -8.35
CA ARG A 98 -8.13 -10.28 -9.26
C ARG A 98 -9.18 -9.43 -8.54
N ALA A 99 -9.10 -8.12 -8.71
CA ALA A 99 -10.13 -7.20 -8.23
C ALA A 99 -11.44 -7.43 -9.00
N ASN A 100 -12.56 -7.42 -8.30
CA ASN A 100 -13.88 -7.43 -8.90
C ASN A 100 -14.17 -6.03 -9.46
N ILE A 101 -14.43 -5.94 -10.76
CA ILE A 101 -14.55 -4.68 -11.53
C ILE A 101 -15.77 -3.83 -11.12
N LYS A 102 -16.63 -4.33 -10.23
CA LYS A 102 -17.94 -3.71 -9.93
C LYS A 102 -17.87 -2.36 -9.20
N THR A 103 -16.77 -2.02 -8.52
CA THR A 103 -16.63 -0.73 -7.82
C THR A 103 -15.27 -0.08 -8.09
N GLY A 104 -15.26 1.24 -8.28
CA GLY A 104 -14.06 2.00 -8.66
C GLY A 104 -12.99 2.05 -7.56
N ASP A 105 -13.38 1.81 -6.31
CA ASP A 105 -12.49 1.69 -5.15
C ASP A 105 -12.03 0.23 -4.97
N TYR A 106 -10.71 0.03 -4.92
CA TYR A 106 -10.14 -1.30 -4.76
C TYR A 106 -10.25 -1.80 -3.32
N HIS A 107 -10.41 -0.91 -2.34
CA HIS A 107 -10.50 -1.26 -0.92
C HIS A 107 -11.69 -2.20 -0.62
N ASP A 108 -12.72 -2.22 -1.46
CA ASP A 108 -13.84 -3.17 -1.37
C ASP A 108 -13.41 -4.64 -1.59
N ASN A 109 -12.27 -4.86 -2.22
CA ASN A 109 -11.77 -6.19 -2.55
C ASN A 109 -10.95 -6.83 -1.42
N VAL A 110 -10.67 -6.09 -0.34
CA VAL A 110 -9.88 -6.56 0.79
C VAL A 110 -10.68 -6.34 2.06
N ASN A 111 -11.33 -7.40 2.53
CA ASN A 111 -12.11 -7.34 3.75
C ASN A 111 -11.32 -7.85 4.97
N GLY A 112 -11.71 -7.41 6.16
CA GLY A 112 -11.06 -7.82 7.41
C GLY A 112 -11.06 -9.34 7.65
N LYS A 113 -12.05 -10.09 7.14
CA LYS A 113 -12.10 -11.56 7.25
C LYS A 113 -11.00 -12.22 6.42
N MET A 114 -10.77 -11.73 5.21
CA MET A 114 -9.71 -12.20 4.32
C MET A 114 -8.34 -11.88 4.91
N TYR A 115 -8.16 -10.67 5.42
CA TYR A 115 -6.92 -10.29 6.10
C TYR A 115 -6.68 -11.16 7.34
N PHE A 116 -7.69 -11.38 8.17
CA PHE A 116 -7.56 -12.22 9.37
C PHE A 116 -7.25 -13.68 9.02
N LYS A 117 -7.90 -14.23 7.98
CA LYS A 117 -7.59 -15.57 7.47
C LYS A 117 -6.14 -15.67 7.00
N TRP A 118 -5.67 -14.69 6.23
CA TRP A 118 -4.28 -14.62 5.81
C TRP A 118 -3.31 -14.50 7.00
N LEU A 119 -3.67 -13.67 7.99
CA LEU A 119 -2.88 -13.48 9.21
C LEU A 119 -2.68 -14.81 9.95
N THR A 120 -3.76 -15.56 10.17
CA THR A 120 -3.73 -16.82 10.93
C THR A 120 -3.16 -17.99 10.15
N GLU A 121 -3.47 -18.11 8.86
CA GLU A 121 -3.08 -19.27 8.04
C GLU A 121 -1.71 -19.09 7.35
N LYS A 122 -1.31 -17.85 7.06
CA LYS A 122 -0.11 -17.55 6.26
C LYS A 122 0.93 -16.78 7.05
N LEU A 123 0.60 -15.65 7.67
CA LEU A 123 1.61 -14.83 8.33
C LEU A 123 2.13 -15.48 9.61
N ILE A 124 1.28 -15.60 10.63
CA ILE A 124 1.66 -16.06 11.98
C ILE A 124 2.43 -17.39 11.96
N PRO A 125 2.04 -18.42 11.18
CA PRO A 125 2.77 -19.69 11.15
C PRO A 125 4.18 -19.58 10.56
N ASN A 126 4.42 -18.63 9.65
CA ASN A 126 5.69 -18.46 8.95
C ASN A 126 6.58 -17.38 9.61
N LEU A 127 6.13 -16.72 10.69
CA LEU A 127 6.93 -15.75 11.43
C LEU A 127 7.92 -16.42 12.40
N PRO A 128 9.18 -15.96 12.47
CA PRO A 128 10.10 -16.33 13.52
C PRO A 128 9.55 -15.99 14.92
N PRO A 129 9.98 -16.70 15.98
CA PRO A 129 9.63 -16.35 17.35
C PRO A 129 10.05 -14.92 17.72
N ARG A 130 9.27 -14.24 18.58
CA ARG A 130 9.53 -12.87 19.07
C ARG A 130 9.49 -11.79 17.98
N THR A 131 8.97 -12.11 16.80
CA THR A 131 8.77 -11.12 15.73
C THR A 131 7.70 -10.11 16.12
N VAL A 132 7.92 -8.85 15.75
CA VAL A 132 6.91 -7.79 15.78
C VAL A 132 6.46 -7.57 14.35
N TRP A 133 5.16 -7.73 14.09
CA TRP A 133 4.60 -7.35 12.80
C TRP A 133 3.84 -6.03 12.89
N LEU A 134 3.86 -5.29 11.77
CA LEU A 134 3.39 -3.91 11.66
C LEU A 134 2.39 -3.84 10.51
N LEU A 135 1.16 -3.43 10.81
CA LEU A 135 0.07 -3.26 9.84
C LEU A 135 -0.11 -1.77 9.50
N THR A 136 -0.16 -1.46 8.21
CA THR A 136 -0.44 -0.13 7.65
C THR A 136 -1.94 0.12 7.48
N MET A 137 -2.70 0.29 8.58
CA MET A 137 -3.98 1.02 8.50
C MET A 137 -4.50 1.52 9.85
N TYR A 138 -4.13 0.86 10.94
CA TYR A 138 -4.29 1.35 12.31
C TYR A 138 -3.09 0.83 13.08
N LEU A 139 -2.50 1.68 13.92
CA LEU A 139 -1.25 1.40 14.63
C LEU A 139 -1.47 0.33 15.71
N ILE A 140 -1.69 -0.91 15.31
CA ILE A 140 -1.83 -2.08 16.16
C ILE A 140 -0.53 -2.88 16.00
N THR A 141 0.38 -2.69 16.96
CA THR A 141 1.56 -3.52 17.10
C THR A 141 1.17 -4.76 17.89
N MET A 142 1.28 -5.94 17.30
CA MET A 142 1.12 -7.21 18.02
C MET A 142 2.43 -8.00 17.97
N ALA A 143 2.73 -8.64 19.10
CA ALA A 143 3.94 -9.43 19.33
C ALA A 143 3.55 -10.90 19.48
N LYS A 144 4.29 -11.80 18.82
CA LYS A 144 4.20 -13.25 18.99
C LYS A 144 5.34 -13.76 19.85
#